data_AF-A0A9P5X7A3-F1
#
_entry.id   AF-A0A9P5X7A3-F1
#
_cell.length_a   1.000
_cell.length_b   1.000
_cell.length_c   1.000
_cell.angle_alpha   90.00
_cell.angle_beta   90.00
_cell.angle_gamma   90.00
#
_symmetry.space_group_name_H-M   'P 1'
#
loop_
_entity.id
_entity.type
_entity.pdbx_description
1 polymer ?
#
loop_
_entity_poly.entity_id
_entity_poly.type
_entity_poly.pdbx_seq_one_letter_code
_entity_poly.pdbx_strand_id
1 'polypeptide(L)'
;MNERFRQLLAERYPIVRSKFPREGRRKWRLRVIEDVWLAPELQAEIVSAALNSEDSPKDADFDNDDDPLDLATDGEEVGLLVRTDFSNDSAWNTFVQKLQEAETELLTSIAQGEDTQRDQDMEMHDDAVESDSESESTPSRIIKVLPTSSDPLFDNISNLTALRLFNDVDIRLAPSPLPGTNRVKPSNRLIDYGGLQEIYSGKTIWIYDGQSILDESVRLVSQQGDVYGTATGDSWRARASHVAELQFNMSYYNMKIDFGGLDRWDYLERARNLNEAQSLDST
;
A
#
# COMPACT_ATOMS: atom_id res chain seq x y z
N MET A 1 4.80 -12.69 -2.06
CA MET A 1 5.03 -13.41 -0.79
C MET A 1 6.34 -14.14 -0.80
N ASN A 2 7.21 -13.85 0.17
CA ASN A 2 8.42 -14.65 0.38
C ASN A 2 8.03 -16.08 0.77
N GLU A 3 8.58 -17.08 0.07
CA GLU A 3 8.14 -18.47 0.21
C GLU A 3 8.40 -19.03 1.61
N ARG A 4 9.57 -18.75 2.19
CA ARG A 4 9.90 -19.21 3.54
C ARG A 4 9.01 -18.54 4.58
N PHE A 5 8.70 -17.26 4.39
CA PHE A 5 7.72 -16.59 5.25
C PHE A 5 6.32 -17.20 5.10
N ARG A 6 5.90 -17.58 3.87
CA ARG A 6 4.62 -18.28 3.62
C ARG A 6 4.55 -19.62 4.37
N GLN A 7 5.64 -20.40 4.37
CA GLN A 7 5.73 -21.65 5.12
C GLN A 7 5.65 -21.42 6.64
N LEU A 8 6.42 -20.46 7.15
CA LEU A 8 6.38 -20.08 8.57
C LEU A 8 4.98 -19.61 8.98
N LEU A 9 4.32 -18.86 8.11
CA LEU A 9 2.94 -18.43 8.30
C LEU A 9 2.00 -19.63 8.37
N ALA A 10 2.10 -20.59 7.44
CA ALA A 10 1.28 -21.82 7.48
C ALA A 10 1.46 -22.61 8.80
N GLU A 11 2.68 -22.67 9.33
CA GLU A 11 3.00 -23.38 10.57
C GLU A 11 2.46 -22.66 11.83
N ARG A 12 2.63 -21.33 11.91
CA ARG A 12 2.35 -20.55 13.12
C ARG A 12 0.95 -19.96 13.16
N TYR A 13 0.37 -19.65 12.00
CA TYR A 13 -0.91 -18.96 11.91
C TYR A 13 -2.05 -19.69 12.63
N PRO A 14 -2.23 -21.03 12.52
CA PRO A 14 -3.28 -21.74 13.26
C PRO A 14 -3.13 -21.61 14.79
N ILE A 15 -1.89 -21.55 15.28
CA ILE A 15 -1.59 -21.39 16.72
C ILE A 15 -1.98 -19.98 17.17
N VAL A 16 -1.60 -18.95 16.40
CA VAL A 16 -1.94 -17.55 16.68
C VAL A 16 -3.45 -17.34 16.64
N ARG A 17 -4.12 -17.81 15.58
CA ARG A 17 -5.57 -17.74 15.42
C ARG A 17 -6.31 -18.37 16.61
N SER A 18 -5.86 -19.53 17.07
CA SER A 18 -6.45 -20.22 18.22
C SER A 18 -6.27 -19.44 19.54
N LYS A 19 -5.15 -18.71 19.68
CA LYS A 19 -4.84 -17.89 20.86
C LYS A 19 -5.59 -16.55 20.87
N PHE A 20 -5.87 -15.98 19.69
CA PHE A 20 -6.51 -14.67 19.53
C PHE A 20 -7.79 -14.74 18.68
N PRO A 21 -8.82 -15.54 19.06
CA PRO A 21 -9.94 -15.88 18.18
C PRO A 21 -10.89 -14.71 17.83
N ARG A 22 -10.69 -13.52 18.42
CA ARG A 22 -11.51 -12.31 18.17
C ARG A 22 -10.86 -11.33 17.21
N GLU A 23 -9.61 -11.57 16.83
CA GLU A 23 -8.90 -10.74 15.87
C GLU A 23 -9.20 -11.22 14.44
N GLY A 24 -8.79 -10.44 13.45
CA GLY A 24 -8.90 -10.81 12.04
C GLY A 24 -7.60 -11.36 11.46
N ARG A 25 -7.71 -11.91 10.25
CA ARG A 25 -6.59 -12.41 9.44
C ARG A 25 -5.38 -11.48 9.46
N ARG A 26 -5.54 -10.18 9.19
CA ARG A 26 -4.41 -9.22 9.10
C ARG A 26 -3.63 -9.13 10.41
N LYS A 27 -4.35 -9.06 11.54
CA LYS A 27 -3.73 -9.04 12.88
C LYS A 27 -3.02 -10.35 13.21
N TRP A 28 -3.58 -11.50 12.85
CA TRP A 28 -2.90 -12.77 13.06
C TRP A 28 -1.60 -12.88 12.25
N ARG A 29 -1.60 -12.43 10.98
CA ARG A 29 -0.37 -12.36 10.17
C ARG A 29 0.66 -11.42 10.79
N LEU A 30 0.23 -10.25 11.26
CA LEU A 30 1.09 -9.30 11.96
C LEU A 30 1.72 -9.94 13.21
N ARG A 31 0.97 -10.70 14.02
CA ARG A 31 1.56 -11.40 15.16
C ARG A 31 2.63 -12.41 14.77
N VAL A 32 2.44 -13.13 13.66
CA VAL A 32 3.48 -14.05 13.14
C VAL A 32 4.70 -13.28 12.65
N ILE A 33 4.53 -12.10 12.04
CA ILE A 33 5.65 -11.26 11.62
C ILE A 33 6.46 -10.73 12.81
N GLU A 34 5.78 -10.37 13.91
CA GLU A 34 6.46 -9.91 15.12
C GLU A 34 7.37 -11.00 15.70
N ASP A 35 6.95 -12.27 15.67
CA ASP A 35 7.82 -13.39 16.06
C ASP A 35 9.11 -13.45 15.21
N VAL A 36 9.03 -13.14 13.91
CA VAL A 36 10.21 -13.08 13.02
C VAL A 36 11.14 -11.96 13.45
N TRP A 37 10.60 -10.78 13.74
CA TRP A 37 11.41 -9.62 14.16
C TRP A 37 12.10 -9.84 15.51
N LEU A 38 11.53 -10.67 16.38
CA LEU A 38 12.10 -11.06 17.67
C LEU A 38 13.11 -12.21 17.59
N ALA A 39 13.14 -12.97 16.48
CA ALA A 39 13.95 -14.17 16.32
C ALA A 39 14.96 -14.06 15.15
N PRO A 40 16.22 -13.66 15.41
CA PRO A 40 17.25 -13.52 14.37
C PRO A 40 17.50 -14.79 13.54
N GLU A 41 17.30 -15.97 14.13
CA GLU A 41 17.38 -17.26 13.45
C GLU A 41 16.34 -17.40 12.34
N LEU A 42 15.10 -16.97 12.58
CA LEU A 42 14.04 -16.98 11.56
C LEU A 42 14.34 -16.00 10.43
N GLN A 43 14.91 -14.84 10.77
CA GLN A 43 15.36 -13.86 9.76
C GLN A 43 16.45 -14.45 8.86
N ALA A 44 17.45 -15.11 9.45
CA ALA A 44 18.52 -15.76 8.71
C ALA A 44 18.00 -16.89 7.79
N GLU A 45 17.04 -17.69 8.28
CA GLU A 45 16.37 -18.71 7.47
C GLU A 45 15.62 -18.11 6.28
N ILE A 46 14.86 -17.02 6.49
CA ILE A 46 14.12 -16.34 5.41
C ILE A 46 15.08 -15.76 4.37
N VAL A 47 16.16 -15.10 4.81
CA VAL A 47 17.18 -14.56 3.90
C VAL A 47 17.86 -15.69 3.11
N SER A 48 18.26 -16.77 3.78
CA SER A 48 18.92 -17.89 3.12
C SER A 48 18.00 -18.61 2.13
N ALA A 49 16.71 -18.77 2.44
CA ALA A 49 15.75 -19.40 1.56
C ALA A 49 15.43 -18.52 0.33
N ALA A 50 15.30 -17.20 0.52
CA ALA A 50 15.01 -16.26 -0.57
C ALA A 50 16.08 -16.25 -1.68
N LEU A 51 17.32 -16.64 -1.34
CA LEU A 51 18.42 -16.73 -2.30
C LEU A 51 18.45 -18.06 -3.08
N ASN A 52 17.65 -19.07 -2.68
CA ASN A 52 17.78 -20.45 -3.14
C ASN A 52 16.48 -21.07 -3.70
N SER A 53 15.33 -20.38 -3.69
CA SER A 53 14.04 -21.04 -3.99
C SER A 53 13.71 -21.14 -5.48
N GLU A 54 13.29 -22.33 -5.92
CA GLU A 54 12.70 -22.60 -7.25
C GLU A 54 11.30 -23.26 -7.20
N ASP A 55 10.64 -23.39 -6.04
CA ASP A 55 9.33 -24.05 -5.97
C ASP A 55 8.35 -23.35 -5.03
N SER A 56 7.06 -23.29 -5.39
CA SER A 56 6.04 -22.61 -4.57
C SER A 56 5.08 -23.62 -3.92
N PRO A 57 4.86 -23.57 -2.60
CA PRO A 57 3.84 -24.37 -1.94
C PRO A 57 2.44 -23.91 -2.37
N LYS A 58 1.56 -24.87 -2.65
CA LYS A 58 0.15 -24.64 -3.01
C LYS A 58 -0.66 -24.09 -1.84
N ASP A 59 -1.68 -23.31 -2.18
CA ASP A 59 -2.77 -22.74 -1.39
C ASP A 59 -2.77 -23.07 0.10
N ALA A 60 -2.60 -22.02 0.91
CA ALA A 60 -2.63 -22.13 2.36
C ALA A 60 -3.94 -21.52 2.89
N ASP A 61 -4.55 -22.17 3.86
CA ASP A 61 -5.90 -21.84 4.37
C ASP A 61 -6.04 -20.39 4.89
N PHE A 62 -4.92 -19.74 5.25
CA PHE A 62 -4.94 -18.38 5.82
C PHE A 62 -5.29 -17.28 4.82
N ASP A 63 -5.21 -17.52 3.50
CA ASP A 63 -5.52 -16.50 2.51
C ASP A 63 -7.04 -16.22 2.43
N ASN A 64 -7.88 -17.18 2.87
CA ASN A 64 -9.35 -17.13 2.77
C ASN A 64 -10.07 -16.86 4.12
N ASP A 65 -9.33 -16.61 5.19
CA ASP A 65 -9.94 -16.28 6.49
C ASP A 65 -10.49 -14.85 6.51
N ASP A 66 -11.66 -14.68 7.11
CA ASP A 66 -12.32 -13.37 7.26
C ASP A 66 -11.49 -12.39 8.13
N ASP A 67 -11.53 -11.12 7.76
CA ASP A 67 -11.04 -9.99 8.55
C ASP A 67 -12.17 -8.96 8.79
N PRO A 68 -12.25 -8.33 9.98
CA PRO A 68 -13.29 -7.35 10.30
C PRO A 68 -13.43 -6.19 9.30
N LEU A 69 -12.34 -5.84 8.60
CA LEU A 69 -12.31 -4.74 7.64
C LEU A 69 -12.38 -5.20 6.17
N ASP A 70 -12.67 -6.47 5.89
CA ASP A 70 -12.76 -6.95 4.51
C ASP A 70 -13.85 -6.23 3.72
N LEU A 71 -15.02 -5.96 4.33
CA LEU A 71 -16.07 -5.15 3.69
C LEU A 71 -15.59 -3.75 3.26
N ALA A 72 -14.60 -3.20 3.97
CA ALA A 72 -13.99 -1.92 3.62
C ALA A 72 -13.09 -2.07 2.37
N THR A 73 -12.44 -3.22 2.21
CA THR A 73 -11.55 -3.54 1.08
C THR A 73 -12.20 -4.36 -0.04
N ASP A 74 -13.48 -4.72 0.07
CA ASP A 74 -14.20 -5.38 -1.02
C ASP A 74 -14.54 -4.40 -2.16
N GLY A 75 -14.73 -4.92 -3.36
CA GLY A 75 -15.10 -4.15 -4.55
C GLY A 75 -13.99 -4.09 -5.59
N GLU A 76 -14.34 -3.60 -6.78
CA GLU A 76 -13.46 -3.53 -7.97
C GLU A 76 -12.48 -2.35 -7.92
N GLU A 77 -12.65 -1.40 -7.00
CA GLU A 77 -11.81 -0.21 -6.92
C GLU A 77 -10.36 -0.59 -6.59
N VAL A 78 -9.39 0.09 -7.17
CA VAL A 78 -7.96 -0.24 -6.95
C VAL A 78 -7.34 0.60 -5.83
N GLY A 79 -7.97 1.73 -5.50
CA GLY A 79 -7.57 2.62 -4.42
C GLY A 79 -8.60 2.74 -3.29
N LEU A 80 -8.13 3.20 -2.14
CA LEU A 80 -8.89 3.37 -0.91
C LEU A 80 -8.59 4.74 -0.29
N LEU A 81 -9.58 5.62 -0.18
CA LEU A 81 -9.46 6.92 0.49
C LEU A 81 -9.94 6.82 1.94
N VAL A 82 -9.04 7.00 2.89
CA VAL A 82 -9.28 6.92 4.33
C VAL A 82 -9.28 8.32 4.93
N ARG A 83 -10.40 8.71 5.55
CA ARG A 83 -10.49 9.96 6.32
C ARG A 83 -9.98 9.74 7.74
N THR A 84 -9.01 10.55 8.13
CA THR A 84 -8.37 10.49 9.47
C THR A 84 -8.53 11.78 10.27
N ASP A 85 -8.97 12.86 9.62
CA ASP A 85 -9.34 14.11 10.28
C ASP A 85 -10.82 14.43 10.04
N PHE A 86 -11.57 14.53 11.14
CA PHE A 86 -13.01 14.78 11.15
C PHE A 86 -13.39 16.21 11.56
N SER A 87 -12.42 17.13 11.63
CA SER A 87 -12.64 18.50 12.13
C SER A 87 -13.42 19.41 11.18
N ASN A 88 -13.46 19.09 9.88
CA ASN A 88 -14.12 19.92 8.87
C ASN A 88 -14.84 19.10 7.79
N ASP A 89 -16.14 18.86 7.99
CA ASP A 89 -16.99 18.14 7.02
C ASP A 89 -17.18 18.90 5.71
N SER A 90 -17.16 20.23 5.73
CA SER A 90 -17.32 21.02 4.51
C SER A 90 -16.13 20.83 3.57
N ALA A 91 -14.91 20.92 4.11
CA ALA A 91 -13.68 20.71 3.33
C ALA A 91 -13.59 19.27 2.81
N TRP A 92 -13.97 18.30 3.64
CA TRP A 92 -14.07 16.89 3.23
C TRP A 92 -15.03 16.71 2.05
N ASN A 93 -16.26 17.23 2.14
CA ASN A 93 -17.24 17.09 1.07
C ASN A 93 -16.78 17.77 -0.23
N THR A 94 -16.15 18.94 -0.14
CA THR A 94 -15.56 19.61 -1.31
C THR A 94 -14.44 18.77 -1.94
N PHE A 95 -13.58 18.16 -1.13
CA PHE A 95 -12.53 17.28 -1.62
C PHE A 95 -13.11 16.05 -2.34
N VAL A 96 -14.08 15.37 -1.71
CA VAL A 96 -14.72 14.17 -2.29
C VAL A 96 -15.44 14.52 -3.59
N GLN A 97 -16.12 15.67 -3.66
CA GLN A 97 -16.75 16.12 -4.89
C GLN A 97 -15.72 16.31 -6.02
N LYS A 98 -14.61 17.01 -5.75
CA LYS A 98 -13.53 17.21 -6.74
C LYS A 98 -12.91 15.88 -7.20
N LEU A 99 -12.74 14.93 -6.28
CA LEU A 99 -12.25 13.60 -6.61
C LEU A 99 -13.21 12.86 -7.54
N GLN A 100 -14.52 12.88 -7.24
CA GLN A 100 -15.55 12.25 -8.07
C GLN A 100 -15.67 12.88 -9.46
N GLU A 101 -15.54 14.21 -9.54
CA GLU A 101 -15.49 14.93 -10.82
C GLU A 101 -14.29 14.47 -11.66
N ALA A 102 -13.10 14.39 -11.05
CA ALA A 102 -11.88 13.92 -11.73
C ALA A 102 -11.96 12.45 -12.16
N GLU A 103 -12.53 11.57 -11.32
CA GLU A 103 -12.79 10.18 -11.71
C GLU A 103 -13.75 10.07 -12.89
N THR A 104 -14.83 10.86 -12.89
CA THR A 104 -15.82 10.86 -13.96
C THR A 104 -15.23 11.36 -15.27
N GLU A 105 -14.44 12.42 -15.23
CA GLU A 105 -13.72 12.96 -16.39
C GLU A 105 -12.78 11.91 -16.99
N LEU A 106 -11.97 11.26 -16.15
CA LEU A 106 -11.03 10.22 -16.59
C LEU A 106 -11.74 9.01 -17.21
N LEU A 107 -12.76 8.47 -16.54
CA LEU A 107 -13.52 7.32 -17.06
C LEU A 107 -14.26 7.66 -18.36
N THR A 108 -14.72 8.90 -18.51
CA THR A 108 -15.34 9.37 -19.76
C THR A 108 -14.32 9.49 -20.89
N SER A 109 -13.13 10.02 -20.63
CA SER A 109 -12.02 10.10 -21.60
C SER A 109 -11.65 8.70 -22.11
N ILE A 110 -11.49 7.74 -21.19
CA ILE A 110 -11.17 6.35 -21.52
C ILE A 110 -12.29 5.72 -22.37
N ALA A 111 -13.56 5.90 -21.99
CA ALA A 111 -14.69 5.34 -22.72
C ALA A 111 -14.86 5.92 -24.14
N GLN A 112 -14.38 7.14 -24.37
CA GLN A 112 -14.43 7.80 -25.69
C GLN A 112 -13.24 7.42 -26.58
N GLY A 113 -12.29 6.62 -26.08
CA GLY A 113 -11.06 6.31 -26.80
C GLY A 113 -10.17 7.55 -26.97
N GLU A 114 -10.42 8.61 -26.20
CA GLU A 114 -9.47 9.70 -26.01
C GLU A 114 -8.39 9.15 -25.07
N ASP A 115 -7.50 8.34 -25.64
CA ASP A 115 -6.24 7.98 -25.03
C ASP A 115 -5.63 9.27 -24.50
N THR A 116 -5.26 9.27 -23.22
CA THR A 116 -4.50 10.33 -22.56
C THR A 116 -3.11 10.43 -23.20
N GLN A 117 -3.05 10.87 -24.47
CA GLN A 117 -1.84 11.29 -25.17
C GLN A 117 -1.43 12.64 -24.59
N ARG A 118 -0.79 12.61 -23.42
CA ARG A 118 0.12 13.67 -23.01
C ARG A 118 1.54 13.09 -23.05
N ASP A 119 2.22 13.47 -24.12
CA ASP A 119 3.67 13.47 -24.35
C ASP A 119 4.41 12.12 -24.41
N GLN A 120 4.31 11.44 -25.57
CA GLN A 120 5.46 10.77 -26.17
C GLN A 120 5.55 11.12 -27.66
N ASP A 121 6.34 12.14 -27.93
CA ASP A 121 6.79 12.55 -29.25
C ASP A 121 7.86 11.54 -29.73
N MET A 122 7.47 10.45 -30.43
CA MET A 122 8.36 9.69 -31.32
C MET A 122 7.57 8.94 -32.43
N GLU A 123 7.76 9.47 -33.65
CA GLU A 123 7.83 8.83 -34.97
C GLU A 123 6.76 7.82 -35.44
N MET A 124 6.18 8.16 -36.60
CA MET A 124 5.16 7.42 -37.34
C MET A 124 5.58 6.00 -37.75
N HIS A 125 4.73 5.01 -37.46
CA HIS A 125 4.50 3.91 -38.40
C HIS A 125 3.01 3.53 -38.42
N ASP A 126 2.49 3.53 -39.64
CA ASP A 126 1.10 3.40 -40.05
C ASP A 126 0.80 1.90 -40.21
N ASP A 127 0.03 1.32 -39.29
CA ASP A 127 -0.61 0.02 -39.49
C ASP A 127 -1.96 0.00 -38.76
N ALA A 128 -3.03 0.06 -39.56
CA ALA A 128 -4.40 -0.08 -39.14
C ALA A 128 -4.65 -1.52 -38.64
N VAL A 129 -4.83 -1.67 -37.33
CA VAL A 129 -5.34 -2.90 -36.72
C VAL A 129 -6.76 -2.66 -36.21
N GLU A 130 -7.68 -3.50 -36.72
CA GLU A 130 -9.08 -3.56 -36.35
C GLU A 130 -9.23 -3.70 -34.83
N SER A 131 -9.96 -2.74 -34.24
CA SER A 131 -10.30 -2.71 -32.84
C SER A 131 -11.38 -3.77 -32.56
N ASP A 132 -10.94 -4.95 -32.17
CA ASP A 132 -11.79 -5.94 -31.51
C ASP A 132 -11.94 -5.49 -30.05
N SER A 133 -12.90 -4.59 -29.83
CA SER A 133 -13.23 -4.03 -28.53
C SER A 133 -13.95 -5.08 -27.69
N GLU A 134 -13.17 -6.02 -27.16
CA GLU A 134 -13.52 -6.75 -25.94
C GLU A 134 -13.68 -5.69 -24.84
N SER A 135 -14.94 -5.33 -24.60
CA SER A 135 -15.40 -4.47 -23.51
C SER A 135 -15.02 -5.12 -22.18
N GLU A 136 -13.76 -5.04 -21.78
CA GLU A 136 -13.38 -5.19 -20.38
C GLU A 136 -14.12 -4.09 -19.62
N SER A 137 -14.99 -4.51 -18.70
CA SER A 137 -15.84 -3.62 -17.93
C SER A 137 -14.99 -2.61 -17.17
N THR A 138 -14.92 -1.37 -17.67
CA THR A 138 -14.27 -0.28 -16.95
C THR A 138 -14.96 -0.12 -15.60
N PRO A 139 -14.19 -0.05 -14.49
CA PRO A 139 -14.79 -0.04 -13.16
C PRO A 139 -15.60 1.24 -12.99
N SER A 140 -16.73 1.12 -12.28
CA SER A 140 -17.62 2.27 -12.04
C SER A 140 -16.97 3.36 -11.19
N ARG A 141 -15.91 3.02 -10.44
CA ARG A 141 -15.06 3.92 -9.64
C ARG A 141 -13.64 3.37 -9.57
N ILE A 142 -12.68 4.28 -9.43
CA ILE A 142 -11.26 3.93 -9.31
C ILE A 142 -10.87 3.84 -7.83
N ILE A 143 -11.45 4.72 -7.00
CA ILE A 143 -11.14 4.84 -5.56
C ILE A 143 -12.41 4.69 -4.72
N LYS A 144 -12.34 3.76 -3.77
CA LYS A 144 -13.37 3.58 -2.77
C LYS A 144 -13.13 4.55 -1.61
N VAL A 145 -14.17 5.29 -1.22
CA VAL A 145 -14.09 6.24 -0.09
C VAL A 145 -14.60 5.56 1.19
N LEU A 146 -13.73 5.46 2.19
CA LEU A 146 -14.00 4.83 3.48
C LEU A 146 -14.50 5.81 4.54
N PRO A 147 -15.19 5.28 5.57
CA PRO A 147 -16.50 5.79 5.95
C PRO A 147 -16.46 7.22 6.46
N THR A 148 -17.57 7.91 6.20
CA THR A 148 -17.74 9.35 6.44
C THR A 148 -18.00 9.70 7.90
N SER A 149 -18.34 8.72 8.74
CA SER A 149 -18.58 8.89 10.18
C SER A 149 -17.28 8.83 10.97
N SER A 150 -17.18 9.67 12.01
CA SER A 150 -16.09 9.64 12.99
C SER A 150 -16.09 8.30 13.73
N ASP A 151 -15.31 7.36 13.22
CA ASP A 151 -14.95 6.14 13.92
C ASP A 151 -13.60 6.38 14.61
N PRO A 152 -13.51 6.21 15.95
CA PRO A 152 -12.25 6.30 16.68
C PRO A 152 -11.13 5.42 16.12
N LEU A 153 -11.47 4.35 15.38
CA LEU A 153 -10.50 3.48 14.72
C LEU A 153 -9.65 4.21 13.66
N PHE A 154 -10.19 5.26 13.02
CA PHE A 154 -9.52 5.98 11.94
C PHE A 154 -8.99 7.35 12.36
N ASP A 155 -9.31 7.81 13.57
CA ASP A 155 -8.93 9.13 14.05
C ASP A 155 -7.40 9.26 14.16
N ASN A 156 -6.84 10.17 13.36
CA ASN A 156 -5.42 10.50 13.31
C ASN A 156 -4.50 9.27 13.27
N ILE A 157 -4.85 8.21 12.54
CA ILE A 157 -3.98 7.04 12.36
C ILE A 157 -2.74 7.38 11.53
N SER A 158 -1.64 6.64 11.76
CA SER A 158 -0.44 6.76 10.93
C SER A 158 -0.60 6.03 9.59
N ASN A 159 0.33 6.29 8.67
CA ASN A 159 0.43 5.52 7.44
C ASN A 159 0.64 4.02 7.71
N LEU A 160 1.48 3.67 8.68
CA LEU A 160 1.73 2.27 9.06
C LEU A 160 0.48 1.61 9.65
N THR A 161 -0.23 2.29 10.54
CA THR A 161 -1.50 1.80 11.09
C THR A 161 -2.51 1.58 9.96
N ALA A 162 -2.63 2.50 9.01
CA ALA A 162 -3.53 2.33 7.87
C ALA A 162 -3.18 1.08 7.03
N LEU A 163 -1.89 0.86 6.73
CA LEU A 163 -1.43 -0.35 6.05
C LEU A 163 -1.80 -1.62 6.83
N ARG A 164 -1.63 -1.63 8.15
CA ARG A 164 -1.99 -2.78 9.01
C ARG A 164 -3.49 -3.07 9.09
N LEU A 165 -4.31 -2.03 8.94
CA LEU A 165 -5.77 -2.17 8.95
C LEU A 165 -6.32 -2.71 7.63
N PHE A 166 -5.77 -2.28 6.49
CA PHE A 166 -6.38 -2.54 5.18
C PHE A 166 -5.60 -3.52 4.30
N ASN A 167 -4.33 -3.79 4.60
CA ASN A 167 -3.46 -4.58 3.75
C ASN A 167 -2.88 -5.77 4.49
N ASP A 168 -2.59 -6.83 3.74
CA ASP A 168 -1.92 -8.01 4.25
C ASP A 168 -0.43 -7.72 4.39
N VAL A 169 0.12 -8.02 5.57
CA VAL A 169 1.55 -7.85 5.85
C VAL A 169 2.36 -9.03 5.32
N ASP A 170 3.55 -8.73 4.82
CA ASP A 170 4.52 -9.69 4.27
C ASP A 170 5.96 -9.22 4.55
N ILE A 171 6.94 -10.10 4.31
CA ILE A 171 8.36 -9.79 4.41
C ILE A 171 9.01 -10.03 3.05
N ARG A 172 9.93 -9.16 2.67
CA ARG A 172 10.84 -9.40 1.54
C ARG A 172 12.29 -9.08 1.90
N LEU A 173 13.21 -9.41 0.98
CA LEU A 173 14.57 -8.89 1.03
C LEU A 173 14.53 -7.36 0.89
N ALA A 174 15.27 -6.67 1.76
CA ALA A 174 15.47 -5.23 1.63
C ALA A 174 16.25 -4.94 0.33
N PRO A 175 15.97 -3.83 -0.37
CA PRO A 175 16.76 -3.42 -1.52
C PRO A 175 18.25 -3.37 -1.18
N SER A 176 19.13 -3.69 -2.13
CA SER A 176 20.56 -3.63 -1.87
C SER A 176 21.06 -2.18 -1.89
N PRO A 177 21.88 -1.74 -0.91
CA PRO A 177 22.52 -0.44 -0.97
C PRO A 177 23.45 -0.35 -2.19
N LEU A 178 23.51 0.82 -2.81
CA LEU A 178 24.50 1.10 -3.85
C LEU A 178 25.92 0.92 -3.30
N PRO A 179 26.90 0.48 -4.13
CA PRO A 179 28.28 0.36 -3.69
C PRO A 179 28.81 1.66 -3.09
N GLY A 180 29.42 1.57 -1.90
CA GLY A 180 29.94 2.74 -1.17
C GLY A 180 28.93 3.44 -0.27
N THR A 181 27.64 3.06 -0.32
CA THR A 181 26.62 3.59 0.58
C THR A 181 26.60 2.80 1.90
N ASN A 182 26.65 3.52 3.03
CA ASN A 182 26.49 2.90 4.35
C ASN A 182 25.04 2.46 4.56
N ARG A 183 24.87 1.31 5.23
CA ARG A 183 23.54 0.89 5.66
C ARG A 183 22.92 1.89 6.64
N VAL A 184 21.60 2.06 6.57
CA VAL A 184 20.84 2.96 7.44
C VAL A 184 21.00 2.53 8.91
N LYS A 185 21.23 3.50 9.80
CA LYS A 185 21.36 3.29 11.24
C LYS A 185 20.52 4.30 12.04
N PRO A 186 19.80 3.88 13.09
CA PRO A 186 19.59 2.48 13.50
C PRO A 186 18.80 1.69 12.45
N SER A 187 19.01 0.36 12.41
CA SER A 187 18.23 -0.51 11.53
C SER A 187 16.76 -0.48 11.91
N ASN A 188 15.87 -0.58 10.92
CA ASN A 188 14.43 -0.57 11.14
C ASN A 188 13.75 -1.49 10.14
N ARG A 189 12.78 -2.28 10.61
CA ARG A 189 12.06 -3.28 9.79
C ARG A 189 11.33 -2.70 8.60
N LEU A 190 10.96 -1.41 8.63
CA LEU A 190 10.34 -0.75 7.48
C LEU A 190 11.35 -0.41 6.37
N ILE A 191 12.65 -0.45 6.63
CA ILE A 191 13.71 -0.07 5.68
C ILE A 191 14.62 -1.27 5.39
N ASP A 192 15.33 -1.72 6.42
CA ASP A 192 16.36 -2.76 6.38
C ASP A 192 16.63 -3.19 7.83
N TYR A 193 16.16 -4.37 8.18
CA TYR A 193 16.45 -5.03 9.45
C TYR A 193 16.87 -6.47 9.19
N GLY A 194 18.14 -6.79 9.45
CA GLY A 194 18.69 -8.11 9.13
C GLY A 194 18.69 -8.43 7.62
N GLY A 195 18.64 -7.43 6.74
CA GLY A 195 18.49 -7.63 5.30
C GLY A 195 17.05 -7.88 4.83
N LEU A 196 16.08 -7.73 5.72
CA LEU A 196 14.65 -7.88 5.43
C LEU A 196 13.91 -6.55 5.59
N GLN A 197 12.76 -6.46 4.92
CA GLN A 197 11.84 -5.34 4.98
C GLN A 197 10.41 -5.85 5.16
N GLU A 198 9.68 -5.29 6.12
CA GLU A 198 8.23 -5.42 6.27
C GLU A 198 7.54 -4.66 5.14
N ILE A 199 6.66 -5.33 4.40
CA ILE A 199 5.90 -4.78 3.27
C ILE A 199 4.43 -5.14 3.39
N TYR A 200 3.60 -4.52 2.55
CA TYR A 200 2.16 -4.75 2.54
C TYR A 200 1.65 -5.03 1.13
N SER A 201 0.57 -5.79 1.02
CA SER A 201 -0.11 -6.10 -0.23
C SER A 201 -1.62 -5.90 -0.10
N GLY A 202 -2.23 -5.29 -1.12
CA GLY A 202 -3.66 -4.95 -1.13
C GLY A 202 -3.94 -3.67 -1.93
N LYS A 203 -5.11 -3.06 -1.72
CA LYS A 203 -5.47 -1.79 -2.37
C LYS A 203 -4.48 -0.68 -2.01
N THR A 204 -4.34 0.29 -2.92
CA THR A 204 -3.54 1.49 -2.69
C THR A 204 -4.24 2.36 -1.64
N ILE A 205 -3.51 2.85 -0.64
CA ILE A 205 -4.08 3.68 0.43
C ILE A 205 -3.78 5.16 0.18
N TRP A 206 -4.85 5.96 0.19
CA TRP A 206 -4.85 7.41 0.24
C TRP A 206 -5.38 7.88 1.58
N ILE A 207 -4.71 8.83 2.22
CA ILE A 207 -5.13 9.37 3.52
C ILE A 207 -5.48 10.84 3.40
N TYR A 208 -6.70 11.18 3.84
CA TYR A 208 -7.16 12.53 4.10
C TYR A 208 -6.95 12.87 5.57
N ASP A 209 -6.13 13.88 5.86
CA ASP A 209 -5.71 14.27 7.21
C ASP A 209 -5.89 15.78 7.45
N GLY A 210 -5.41 16.29 8.59
CA GLY A 210 -5.55 17.70 8.91
C GLY A 210 -4.89 18.64 7.89
N GLN A 211 -3.81 18.20 7.26
CA GLN A 211 -3.15 18.96 6.20
C GLN A 211 -3.99 18.96 4.90
N SER A 212 -4.74 17.90 4.62
CA SER A 212 -5.67 17.83 3.48
C SER A 212 -6.73 18.92 3.48
N ILE A 213 -7.12 19.41 4.66
CA ILE A 213 -8.06 20.53 4.80
C ILE A 213 -7.45 21.83 4.28
N LEU A 214 -6.12 22.00 4.44
CA LEU A 214 -5.41 23.24 4.13
C LEU A 214 -5.01 23.33 2.67
N ASP A 215 -4.59 22.23 2.06
CA ASP A 215 -3.99 22.21 0.72
C ASP A 215 -4.77 21.37 -0.32
N GLU A 216 -5.92 20.82 0.07
CA GLU A 216 -6.77 19.98 -0.76
C GLU A 216 -6.03 18.77 -1.37
N SER A 217 -5.05 18.24 -0.64
CA SER A 217 -4.25 17.08 -1.02
C SER A 217 -4.48 15.87 -0.12
N VAL A 218 -4.19 14.69 -0.61
CA VAL A 218 -4.18 13.44 0.18
C VAL A 218 -2.82 12.79 0.10
N ARG A 219 -2.44 12.08 1.15
CA ARG A 219 -1.19 11.31 1.19
C ARG A 219 -1.40 9.96 0.52
N LEU A 220 -0.64 9.68 -0.52
CA LEU A 220 -0.42 8.33 -1.01
C LEU A 220 0.56 7.60 -0.09
N VAL A 221 0.18 6.43 0.39
CA VAL A 221 1.03 5.60 1.27
C VAL A 221 1.74 4.52 0.48
N SER A 222 3.06 4.45 0.62
CA SER A 222 3.88 3.41 0.02
C SER A 222 3.76 2.08 0.77
N GLN A 223 3.47 1.01 0.04
CA GLN A 223 3.37 -0.36 0.57
C GLN A 223 4.73 -1.05 0.70
N GLN A 224 5.76 -0.55 -0.01
CA GLN A 224 7.12 -1.10 0.00
C GLN A 224 8.15 -0.07 -0.51
N GLY A 225 9.40 -0.19 -0.09
CA GLY A 225 10.46 0.71 -0.55
C GLY A 225 11.22 0.26 -1.81
N ASP A 226 11.02 0.83 -2.99
CA ASP A 226 11.66 0.32 -4.22
C ASP A 226 13.19 0.57 -4.32
N VAL A 227 13.73 1.53 -3.58
CA VAL A 227 15.15 1.92 -3.58
C VAL A 227 15.71 1.81 -2.17
N TYR A 228 17.00 1.48 -2.02
CA TYR A 228 17.60 1.40 -0.69
C TYR A 228 17.47 2.71 0.08
N GLY A 229 17.03 2.60 1.33
CA GLY A 229 16.80 3.74 2.21
C GLY A 229 15.36 4.24 2.18
N THR A 230 14.50 3.76 1.27
CA THR A 230 13.06 4.02 1.33
C THR A 230 12.37 3.07 2.30
N ALA A 231 11.43 3.61 3.08
CA ALA A 231 10.68 2.90 4.08
C ALA A 231 9.28 2.54 3.57
N THR A 232 8.80 1.37 3.98
CA THR A 232 7.38 1.06 3.95
C THR A 232 6.62 2.08 4.81
N GLY A 233 5.48 2.56 4.32
CA GLY A 233 4.70 3.62 4.95
C GLY A 233 5.18 5.04 4.63
N ASP A 234 6.25 5.23 3.87
CA ASP A 234 6.59 6.56 3.35
C ASP A 234 5.46 7.09 2.47
N SER A 235 5.29 8.41 2.40
CA SER A 235 4.17 9.02 1.70
C SER A 235 4.51 10.28 0.91
N TRP A 236 3.71 10.51 -0.13
CA TRP A 236 3.75 11.64 -1.03
C TRP A 236 2.34 12.24 -1.17
N ARG A 237 2.20 13.54 -1.45
CA ARG A 237 0.90 14.22 -1.49
C ARG A 237 0.44 14.56 -2.90
N ALA A 238 -0.81 14.22 -3.20
CA ALA A 238 -1.48 14.55 -4.46
C ALA A 238 -2.72 15.39 -4.21
N ARG A 239 -2.99 16.40 -5.06
CA ARG A 239 -4.27 17.14 -5.03
C ARG A 239 -5.41 16.29 -5.57
N ALA A 240 -6.62 16.51 -5.06
CA ALA A 240 -7.83 15.77 -5.45
C ALA A 240 -7.96 15.52 -6.97
N SER A 241 -7.68 16.55 -7.78
CA SER A 241 -7.82 16.51 -9.24
C SER A 241 -6.87 15.53 -9.96
N HIS A 242 -5.77 15.11 -9.34
CA HIS A 242 -4.79 14.20 -9.94
C HIS A 242 -4.86 12.79 -9.36
N VAL A 243 -5.60 12.60 -8.27
CA VAL A 243 -5.62 11.33 -7.53
C VAL A 243 -6.18 10.19 -8.38
N ALA A 244 -7.24 10.44 -9.15
CA ALA A 244 -7.84 9.46 -10.05
C ALA A 244 -6.86 9.01 -11.15
N GLU A 245 -6.23 9.96 -11.83
CA GLU A 245 -5.22 9.72 -12.88
C GLU A 245 -4.01 8.96 -12.33
N LEU A 246 -3.48 9.40 -11.19
CA LEU A 246 -2.36 8.72 -10.55
C LEU A 246 -2.71 7.29 -10.17
N GLN A 247 -3.87 7.06 -9.57
CA GLN A 247 -4.31 5.71 -9.20
C GLN A 247 -4.47 4.82 -10.44
N PHE A 248 -5.08 5.35 -11.50
CA PHE A 248 -5.25 4.64 -12.76
C PHE A 248 -3.89 4.25 -13.35
N ASN A 249 -2.97 5.20 -13.48
CA ASN A 249 -1.64 4.97 -14.05
C ASN A 249 -0.80 3.99 -13.22
N MET A 250 -0.89 4.04 -11.89
CA MET A 250 -0.22 3.07 -11.02
C MET A 250 -0.78 1.66 -11.18
N SER A 251 -2.09 1.53 -11.40
CA SER A 251 -2.77 0.23 -11.42
C SER A 251 -2.71 -0.45 -12.79
N TYR A 252 -2.85 0.32 -13.88
CA TYR A 252 -3.00 -0.21 -15.24
C TYR A 252 -1.78 0.01 -16.12
N TYR A 253 -0.98 1.05 -15.88
CA TYR A 253 0.23 1.34 -16.66
C TYR A 253 1.53 1.07 -15.90
N ASN A 254 1.45 0.45 -14.72
CA ASN A 254 2.60 0.09 -13.90
C ASN A 254 3.50 1.31 -13.57
N MET A 255 2.90 2.51 -13.54
CA MET A 255 3.59 3.72 -13.11
C MET A 255 3.99 3.56 -11.64
N LYS A 256 5.22 3.95 -11.30
CA LYS A 256 5.72 3.93 -9.93
C LYS A 256 6.09 5.33 -9.50
N ILE A 257 5.73 5.67 -8.27
CA ILE A 257 6.17 6.90 -7.64
C ILE A 257 7.49 6.61 -6.92
N ASP A 258 8.54 7.34 -7.31
CA ASP A 258 9.84 7.23 -6.66
C ASP A 258 9.86 8.08 -5.37
N PHE A 259 9.72 7.41 -4.23
CA PHE A 259 9.82 8.03 -2.91
C PHE A 259 11.28 8.33 -2.48
N GLY A 260 12.28 7.95 -3.29
CA GLY A 260 13.71 8.16 -3.03
C GLY A 260 14.36 9.31 -3.81
N GLY A 261 13.59 10.04 -4.62
CA GLY A 261 14.06 11.14 -5.48
C GLY A 261 14.16 12.53 -4.82
N LEU A 262 14.24 13.59 -5.64
CA LEU A 262 14.24 15.00 -5.19
C LEU A 262 12.94 15.40 -4.47
N ASP A 263 11.85 14.65 -4.70
CA ASP A 263 10.55 14.80 -4.06
C ASP A 263 10.52 14.07 -2.73
N ARG A 264 10.78 14.85 -1.68
CA ARG A 264 10.94 14.36 -0.31
C ARG A 264 9.61 13.86 0.22
N TRP A 265 9.56 12.59 0.60
CA TRP A 265 8.57 12.04 1.54
C TRP A 265 8.31 12.93 2.75
N ASP A 266 7.14 12.75 3.36
CA ASP A 266 6.80 13.40 4.62
C ASP A 266 7.69 12.90 5.77
N TYR A 267 8.70 13.69 6.15
CA TYR A 267 9.66 13.32 7.21
C TYR A 267 9.01 13.10 8.57
N LEU A 268 7.98 13.88 8.90
CA LEU A 268 7.31 13.76 10.19
C LEU A 268 6.58 12.43 10.25
N GLU A 269 5.90 12.08 9.16
CA GLU A 269 5.15 10.84 9.11
C GLU A 269 6.04 9.62 8.99
N ARG A 270 7.16 9.72 8.26
CA ARG A 270 8.19 8.70 8.31
C ARG A 270 8.70 8.46 9.72
N ALA A 271 9.07 9.51 10.45
CA ALA A 271 9.56 9.37 11.82
C ALA A 271 8.50 8.71 12.72
N ARG A 272 7.23 9.07 12.55
CA ARG A 272 6.10 8.43 13.24
C ARG A 272 6.01 6.93 12.94
N ASN A 273 6.04 6.54 11.66
CA ASN A 273 5.99 5.13 11.25
C ASN A 273 7.18 4.33 11.80
N LEU A 274 8.38 4.88 11.74
CA LEU A 274 9.59 4.20 12.24
C LEU A 274 9.53 3.97 13.75
N ASN A 275 8.99 4.93 14.51
CA ASN A 275 8.80 4.80 15.95
C ASN A 275 7.69 3.78 16.27
N GLU A 276 6.57 3.83 15.56
CA GLU A 276 5.46 2.86 15.72
C GLU A 276 5.88 1.44 15.38
N ALA A 277 6.72 1.27 14.36
CA ALA A 277 7.30 -0.04 14.03
C ALA A 277 8.21 -0.58 15.13
N GLN A 278 8.75 0.27 16.01
CA GLN A 278 9.60 -0.17 17.13
C GLN A 278 8.79 -0.49 18.40
N SER A 279 7.58 0.05 18.53
CA SER A 279 6.69 -0.32 19.63
C SER A 279 6.03 -1.67 19.37
N LEU A 280 6.38 -2.67 20.17
CA LEU A 280 5.78 -4.02 20.15
C LEU A 280 4.29 -4.03 20.56
N ASP A 281 3.77 -2.92 21.09
CA ASP A 281 2.43 -2.81 21.68
C ASP A 281 1.39 -2.09 20.81
N SER A 282 1.76 -1.59 19.63
CA SER A 282 0.86 -0.74 18.82
C SER A 282 0.10 -1.53 17.75
N THR A 283 -0.92 -2.30 18.17
CA THR A 283 -2.30 -2.43 17.61
C THR A 283 -3.03 -3.71 18.03
#